data_AF-A0A0M4GAH6-F1
#
_entry.id   AF-A0A0M4GAH6-F1
#
_cell.length_a   1.000
_cell.length_b   1.000
_cell.length_c   1.000
_cell.angle_alpha   90.00
_cell.angle_beta   90.00
_cell.angle_gamma   90.00
#
_symmetry.space_group_name_H-M   'P 1'
#
loop_
_entity.id
_entity.type
_entity.pdbx_description
1 polymer ?
#
loop_
_entity_poly.entity_id
_entity_poly.type
_entity_poly.pdbx_seq_one_letter_code
_entity_poly.pdbx_strand_id
1 'polypeptide(L)'
;MKRGFKTYALVILLVFAMIFIFVKGLESFVKNKDLKEAISTVNLYKEAKTFQEAQNYIAYGTSGIGFITRKREGDCPCSITFNERTFDWKPNVVLSLSESKAENGKIILIYNSVQNENNVYQFVMTKTAGWKQDNSKTIGMVEDKEEKWRIQEIHEIAAN
;
A
#
# COMPACT_ATOMS: atom_id res chain seq x y z
N MET A 1 58.14 10.54 17.12
CA MET A 1 57.05 10.73 16.12
C MET A 1 56.00 9.62 16.25
N LYS A 2 54.89 9.84 16.99
CA LYS A 2 53.72 8.91 17.01
C LYS A 2 52.38 9.67 16.97
N ARG A 3 52.38 10.94 16.53
CA ARG A 3 51.17 11.79 16.45
C ARG A 3 50.34 11.58 15.16
N GLY A 4 50.84 10.86 14.17
CA GLY A 4 50.11 10.62 12.91
C GLY A 4 49.01 9.56 13.06
N PHE A 5 49.36 8.35 13.49
CA PHE A 5 48.47 7.18 13.40
C PHE A 5 47.16 7.33 14.21
N LYS A 6 47.22 7.86 15.43
CA LYS A 6 46.03 8.07 16.27
C LYS A 6 45.07 9.11 15.70
N THR A 7 45.61 10.13 15.03
CA THR A 7 44.83 11.22 14.43
C THR A 7 44.10 10.72 13.17
N TYR A 8 44.77 9.93 12.32
CA TYR A 8 44.11 9.31 11.16
C TYR A 8 43.05 8.29 11.56
N ALA A 9 43.31 7.47 12.59
CA ALA A 9 42.33 6.53 13.10
C ALA A 9 41.06 7.24 13.61
N LEU A 10 41.22 8.36 14.34
CA LEU A 10 40.08 9.16 14.81
C LEU A 10 39.29 9.79 13.66
N VAL A 11 39.97 10.33 12.64
CA VAL A 11 39.32 10.91 11.46
C VAL A 11 38.54 9.85 10.68
N ILE A 12 39.12 8.67 10.48
CA ILE A 12 38.44 7.56 9.81
C ILE A 12 37.18 7.13 10.59
N LEU A 13 37.27 7.04 11.92
CA LEU A 13 36.13 6.67 12.78
C LEU A 13 35.00 7.70 12.70
N LEU A 14 35.33 9.00 12.68
CA LEU A 14 34.36 10.08 12.51
C LEU A 14 33.68 10.05 11.15
N VAL A 15 34.42 9.76 10.08
CA VAL A 15 33.87 9.61 8.73
C VAL A 15 32.89 8.44 8.68
N PHE A 16 33.23 7.27 9.23
CA PHE A 16 32.33 6.13 9.29
C PHE A 16 31.08 6.41 10.12
N ALA A 17 31.22 7.09 11.28
CA ALA A 17 30.09 7.48 12.10
C ALA A 17 29.13 8.43 11.35
N MET A 18 29.66 9.42 10.63
CA MET A 18 28.85 10.32 9.80
C MET A 18 28.14 9.58 8.67
N ILE A 19 28.83 8.69 7.96
CA ILE A 19 28.21 7.87 6.90
C ILE A 19 27.07 7.03 7.48
N PHE A 20 27.30 6.38 8.62
CA PHE A 20 26.30 5.55 9.26
C PHE A 20 25.05 6.35 9.71
N ILE A 21 25.25 7.53 10.30
CA ILE A 21 24.14 8.43 10.68
C ILE A 21 23.39 8.87 9.42
N PHE A 22 24.11 9.23 8.36
CA PHE A 22 23.51 9.67 7.09
C PHE A 22 22.68 8.55 6.45
N VAL A 23 23.19 7.32 6.38
CA VAL A 23 22.44 6.17 5.84
C VAL A 23 21.18 5.91 6.66
N LYS A 24 21.28 5.88 7.99
CA LYS A 24 20.10 5.74 8.87
C LYS A 24 19.08 6.84 8.70
N GLY A 25 19.54 8.08 8.53
CA GLY A 25 18.68 9.23 8.25
C GLY A 25 17.93 9.07 6.93
N LEU A 26 18.63 8.62 5.88
CA LEU A 26 18.06 8.36 4.57
C LEU A 26 17.04 7.22 4.61
N GLU A 27 17.36 6.11 5.28
CA GLU A 27 16.44 4.97 5.48
C GLU A 27 15.15 5.40 6.19
N SER A 28 15.27 6.19 7.26
CA SER A 28 14.14 6.74 8.00
C SER A 28 13.28 7.67 7.12
N PHE A 29 13.91 8.53 6.33
CA PHE A 29 13.22 9.44 5.43
C PHE A 29 12.48 8.70 4.31
N VAL A 30 13.13 7.72 3.66
CA VAL A 30 12.52 6.88 2.62
C VAL A 30 11.33 6.12 3.20
N LYS A 31 11.50 5.48 4.36
CA LYS A 31 10.41 4.77 5.07
C LYS A 31 9.23 5.69 5.39
N ASN A 32 9.49 6.93 5.79
CA ASN A 32 8.44 7.92 6.06
C ASN A 32 7.68 8.32 4.79
N LYS A 33 8.41 8.53 3.68
CA LYS A 33 7.83 8.86 2.37
C LYS A 33 6.96 7.71 1.84
N ASP A 34 7.49 6.49 1.82
CA ASP A 34 6.76 5.31 1.34
C ASP A 34 5.51 5.04 2.17
N LEU A 35 5.58 5.19 3.50
CA LEU A 35 4.42 5.07 4.37
C LEU A 35 3.34 6.10 4.05
N LYS A 36 3.72 7.37 3.84
CA LYS A 36 2.77 8.43 3.46
C LYS A 36 2.11 8.16 2.12
N GLU A 37 2.88 7.70 1.13
CA GLU A 37 2.36 7.34 -0.19
C GLU A 37 1.38 6.15 -0.11
N ALA A 38 1.72 5.11 0.64
CA ALA A 38 0.85 3.96 0.85
C ALA A 38 -0.46 4.33 1.55
N ILE A 39 -0.41 5.16 2.60
CA ILE A 39 -1.60 5.69 3.29
C ILE A 39 -2.46 6.52 2.32
N SER A 40 -1.83 7.36 1.50
CA SER A 40 -2.51 8.15 0.47
C SER A 40 -3.26 7.26 -0.53
N THR A 41 -2.63 6.20 -1.02
CA THR A 41 -3.28 5.22 -1.91
C THR A 41 -4.54 4.64 -1.28
N VAL A 42 -4.49 4.20 -0.02
CA VAL A 42 -5.67 3.62 0.64
C VAL A 42 -6.74 4.68 0.86
N ASN A 43 -6.39 5.92 1.22
CA ASN A 43 -7.37 7.00 1.35
C ASN A 43 -8.08 7.30 0.02
N LEU A 44 -7.35 7.35 -1.10
CA LEU A 44 -7.96 7.53 -2.40
C LEU A 44 -8.83 6.34 -2.82
N TYR A 45 -8.42 5.11 -2.50
CA TYR A 45 -9.24 3.91 -2.69
C TYR A 45 -10.56 3.97 -1.93
N LYS A 46 -10.54 4.47 -0.68
CA LYS A 46 -11.73 4.63 0.16
C LYS A 46 -12.69 5.70 -0.36
N GLU A 47 -12.14 6.77 -0.92
CA GLU A 47 -12.87 7.92 -1.46
C GLU A 47 -13.37 7.68 -2.90
N ALA A 48 -12.98 6.57 -3.53
CA ALA A 48 -13.42 6.19 -4.86
C ALA A 48 -14.96 6.10 -4.92
N LYS A 49 -15.55 6.80 -5.89
CA LYS A 49 -17.00 6.89 -6.06
C LYS A 49 -17.55 5.74 -6.91
N THR A 50 -16.69 5.11 -7.70
CA THR A 50 -17.04 3.99 -8.56
C THR A 50 -16.10 2.81 -8.32
N PHE A 51 -16.57 1.60 -8.60
CA PHE A 51 -15.72 0.42 -8.50
C PHE A 51 -14.54 0.46 -9.47
N GLN A 52 -14.74 1.07 -10.64
CA GLN A 52 -13.68 1.26 -11.62
C GLN A 52 -12.60 2.23 -11.12
N GLU A 53 -12.99 3.29 -10.40
CA GLU A 53 -12.02 4.15 -9.71
C GLU A 53 -11.25 3.39 -8.63
N ALA A 54 -11.94 2.57 -7.82
CA ALA A 54 -11.31 1.79 -6.76
C ALA A 54 -10.27 0.79 -7.30
N GLN A 55 -10.57 0.17 -8.45
CA GLN A 55 -9.68 -0.75 -9.13
C GLN A 55 -8.33 -0.11 -9.53
N ASN A 56 -8.25 1.22 -9.75
CA ASN A 56 -7.00 1.90 -10.08
C ASN A 56 -5.93 1.78 -8.98
N TYR A 57 -6.33 1.49 -7.74
CA TYR A 57 -5.40 1.38 -6.61
C TYR A 57 -4.93 -0.05 -6.35
N ILE A 58 -5.42 -1.01 -7.13
CA ILE A 58 -5.09 -2.43 -7.03
C ILE A 58 -3.83 -2.75 -7.83
N ALA A 59 -2.98 -3.63 -7.29
CA ALA A 59 -1.76 -4.10 -7.95
C ALA A 59 -2.09 -4.84 -9.26
N TYR A 60 -1.27 -4.65 -10.28
CA TYR A 60 -1.29 -5.44 -11.50
C TYR A 60 -0.28 -6.59 -11.41
N GLY A 61 -0.56 -7.70 -12.09
CA GLY A 61 0.41 -8.80 -12.26
C GLY A 61 0.68 -9.66 -11.02
N THR A 62 -0.05 -9.48 -9.92
CA THR A 62 -0.06 -10.49 -8.85
C THR A 62 -1.03 -11.60 -9.23
N SER A 63 -0.62 -12.85 -9.03
CA SER A 63 -1.42 -14.02 -9.38
C SER A 63 -2.80 -13.96 -8.71
N GLY A 64 -3.85 -14.34 -9.44
CA GLY A 64 -5.20 -14.48 -8.91
C GLY A 64 -5.92 -13.18 -8.55
N ILE A 65 -5.52 -12.03 -9.09
CA ILE A 65 -6.39 -10.83 -9.05
C ILE A 65 -7.50 -10.94 -10.09
N GLY A 66 -8.74 -10.77 -9.64
CA GLY A 66 -9.92 -10.76 -10.50
C GLY A 66 -10.94 -9.73 -10.07
N PHE A 67 -11.74 -9.24 -11.01
CA PHE A 67 -12.82 -8.29 -10.73
C PHE A 67 -14.15 -8.89 -11.16
N ILE A 68 -15.14 -8.81 -10.29
CA ILE A 68 -16.48 -9.31 -10.54
C ILE A 68 -17.43 -8.12 -10.51
N THR A 69 -18.13 -7.91 -11.62
CA THR A 69 -19.22 -6.92 -11.75
C THR A 69 -20.45 -7.63 -12.29
N ARG A 70 -21.34 -8.09 -11.41
CA ARG A 70 -22.62 -8.65 -11.87
C ARG A 70 -23.60 -7.51 -12.12
N LYS A 71 -24.03 -7.36 -13.37
CA LYS A 71 -25.17 -6.52 -13.75
C LYS A 71 -26.47 -7.23 -13.35
N ARG A 72 -26.91 -7.11 -12.10
CA ARG A 72 -28.33 -7.25 -11.77
C ARG A 72 -28.79 -5.91 -11.22
N GLU A 73 -29.95 -5.44 -11.66
CA GLU A 73 -30.54 -4.19 -11.20
C GLU A 73 -30.57 -4.12 -9.67
N GLY A 74 -30.14 -3.00 -9.11
CA GLY A 74 -30.28 -2.67 -7.69
C GLY A 74 -28.98 -2.68 -6.89
N ASP A 75 -28.13 -3.70 -7.04
CA ASP A 75 -26.89 -3.84 -6.27
C ASP A 75 -25.79 -4.39 -7.17
N CYS A 76 -24.67 -3.67 -7.33
CA CYS A 76 -23.46 -4.28 -7.85
C CYS A 76 -22.81 -5.09 -6.72
N PRO A 77 -22.78 -6.44 -6.72
CA PRO A 77 -21.73 -7.14 -6.00
C PRO A 77 -20.45 -6.91 -6.79
N CYS A 78 -19.86 -5.75 -6.52
CA CYS A 78 -18.59 -5.30 -7.05
C CYS A 78 -17.53 -5.91 -6.15
N SER A 79 -16.97 -7.04 -6.56
CA SER A 79 -16.06 -7.82 -5.71
C SER A 79 -14.69 -7.92 -6.36
N ILE A 80 -13.66 -7.86 -5.52
CA ILE A 80 -12.26 -8.03 -5.89
C ILE A 80 -11.83 -9.39 -5.38
N THR A 81 -11.31 -10.23 -6.25
CA THR A 81 -10.67 -11.47 -5.84
C THR A 81 -9.18 -11.23 -5.74
N PHE A 82 -8.59 -11.61 -4.61
CA PHE A 82 -7.15 -11.64 -4.36
C PHE A 82 -6.76 -13.10 -4.11
N ASN A 83 -6.06 -13.72 -5.06
CA ASN A 83 -5.82 -15.16 -5.10
C ASN A 83 -7.13 -15.97 -5.05
N GLU A 84 -7.45 -16.55 -3.89
CA GLU A 84 -8.63 -17.39 -3.66
C GLU A 84 -9.67 -16.73 -2.74
N ARG A 85 -9.42 -15.48 -2.31
CA ARG A 85 -10.31 -14.74 -1.42
C ARG A 85 -11.04 -13.66 -2.18
N THR A 86 -12.36 -13.70 -2.13
CA THR A 86 -13.22 -12.66 -2.69
C THR A 86 -13.56 -11.65 -1.60
N PHE A 87 -13.32 -10.39 -1.89
CA PHE A 87 -13.63 -9.24 -1.06
C PHE A 87 -14.72 -8.42 -1.74
N ASP A 88 -15.84 -8.20 -1.04
CA ASP A 88 -16.90 -7.34 -1.53
C ASP A 88 -16.52 -5.88 -1.30
N TRP A 89 -16.27 -5.15 -2.38
CA TRP A 89 -15.97 -3.73 -2.29
C TRP A 89 -17.24 -2.97 -1.89
N LYS A 90 -17.15 -2.27 -0.76
CA LYS A 90 -18.18 -1.37 -0.28
C LYS A 90 -17.55 0.02 -0.09
N PRO A 91 -18.09 1.08 -0.69
CA PRO A 91 -17.62 2.43 -0.41
C PRO A 91 -17.92 2.79 1.05
N ASN A 92 -17.09 3.66 1.64
CA ASN A 92 -17.30 4.26 2.97
C ASN A 92 -17.32 3.30 4.18
N VAL A 93 -16.87 2.04 4.06
CA VAL A 93 -16.82 1.10 5.20
C VAL A 93 -15.50 1.12 5.97
N VAL A 94 -14.45 1.68 5.38
CA VAL A 94 -13.11 1.78 5.95
C VAL A 94 -12.92 3.21 6.51
N LEU A 95 -12.54 3.33 7.77
CA LEU A 95 -12.48 4.60 8.51
C LEU A 95 -11.03 5.10 8.68
N SER A 96 -10.60 5.36 9.91
CA SER A 96 -9.28 5.87 10.24
C SER A 96 -8.25 4.76 10.30
N LEU A 97 -6.99 5.12 9.99
CA LEU A 97 -5.84 4.24 10.19
C LEU A 97 -5.63 4.04 11.69
N SER A 98 -5.54 2.79 12.14
CA SER A 98 -5.24 2.41 13.52
C SER A 98 -3.77 2.04 13.69
N GLU A 99 -3.21 1.24 12.78
CA GLU A 99 -1.84 0.74 12.85
C GLU A 99 -1.17 0.69 11.48
N SER A 100 0.16 0.81 11.47
CA SER A 100 0.97 0.58 10.28
C SER A 100 2.25 -0.19 10.61
N LYS A 101 2.61 -1.15 9.77
CA LYS A 101 3.85 -1.92 9.85
C LYS A 101 4.52 -1.97 8.49
N ALA A 102 5.85 -1.85 8.44
CA ALA A 102 6.62 -2.09 7.22
C ALA A 102 7.53 -3.29 7.44
N GLU A 103 7.41 -4.31 6.59
CA GLU A 103 8.14 -5.57 6.70
C GLU A 103 8.29 -6.22 5.32
N ASN A 104 9.48 -6.77 5.03
CA ASN A 104 9.76 -7.53 3.81
C ASN A 104 9.36 -6.81 2.49
N GLY A 105 9.64 -5.51 2.40
CA GLY A 105 9.29 -4.70 1.23
C GLY A 105 7.80 -4.40 1.06
N LYS A 106 6.96 -4.79 2.03
CA LYS A 106 5.53 -4.50 2.07
C LYS A 106 5.22 -3.50 3.17
N ILE A 107 4.10 -2.80 3.01
CA ILE A 107 3.52 -1.97 4.06
C ILE A 107 2.14 -2.54 4.38
N ILE A 108 1.93 -2.87 5.65
CA ILE A 108 0.65 -3.34 6.18
C ILE A 108 0.00 -2.14 6.86
N LEU A 109 -1.22 -1.82 6.47
CA LEU A 109 -2.03 -0.75 7.04
C LEU A 109 -3.32 -1.33 7.61
N ILE A 110 -3.61 -1.06 8.87
CA ILE A 110 -4.82 -1.51 9.54
C ILE A 110 -5.73 -0.31 9.75
N TYR A 111 -6.99 -0.44 9.34
CA TYR A 111 -8.01 0.59 9.41
C TYR A 111 -9.23 0.10 10.18
N ASN A 112 -9.83 0.98 10.96
CA ASN A 112 -11.11 0.71 11.63
C ASN A 112 -12.25 0.61 10.61
N SER A 113 -13.36 -0.05 10.97
CA SER A 113 -14.55 -0.18 10.12
C SER A 113 -15.83 0.34 10.78
N VAL A 114 -16.82 0.68 9.96
CA VAL A 114 -18.20 0.99 10.36
C VAL A 114 -19.02 -0.28 10.67
N GLN A 115 -18.62 -1.45 10.14
CA GLN A 115 -19.39 -2.69 10.28
C GLN A 115 -18.89 -3.54 11.44
N ASN A 116 -19.67 -3.56 12.52
CA ASN A 116 -19.41 -4.25 13.79
C ASN A 116 -18.12 -3.79 14.46
N GLU A 117 -18.20 -3.40 15.73
CA GLU A 117 -17.07 -2.96 16.57
C GLU A 117 -15.93 -4.00 16.71
N ASN A 118 -16.08 -5.16 16.06
CA ASN A 118 -15.21 -6.33 16.15
C ASN A 118 -14.40 -6.62 14.88
N ASN A 119 -14.48 -5.85 13.78
CA ASN A 119 -13.68 -6.11 12.58
C ASN A 119 -12.88 -4.88 12.12
N VAL A 120 -11.62 -5.11 11.73
CA VAL A 120 -10.75 -4.11 11.10
C VAL A 120 -10.34 -4.56 9.69
N TYR A 121 -10.01 -3.58 8.86
CA TYR A 121 -9.52 -3.80 7.50
C TYR A 121 -8.00 -3.75 7.47
N GLN A 122 -7.38 -4.85 7.06
CA GLN A 122 -5.95 -4.90 6.79
C GLN A 122 -5.70 -4.78 5.28
N PHE A 123 -4.94 -3.76 4.89
CA PHE A 123 -4.44 -3.57 3.54
C PHE A 123 -2.98 -3.96 3.47
N VAL A 124 -2.64 -4.87 2.57
CA VAL A 124 -1.26 -5.24 2.27
C VAL A 124 -0.85 -4.46 1.02
N MET A 125 0.12 -3.56 1.18
CA MET A 125 0.59 -2.67 0.14
C MET A 125 1.92 -3.17 -0.42
N THR A 126 2.08 -3.07 -1.73
CA THR A 126 3.32 -3.37 -2.45
C THR A 126 3.62 -2.26 -3.46
N LYS A 127 4.90 -2.04 -3.76
CA LYS A 127 5.32 -1.07 -4.78
C LYS A 127 5.44 -1.79 -6.13
N THR A 128 4.48 -1.58 -7.02
CA THR A 128 4.41 -2.27 -8.32
C THR A 128 3.51 -1.52 -9.32
N ALA A 129 3.49 -2.00 -10.56
CA ALA A 129 2.52 -1.61 -11.59
C ALA A 129 1.07 -1.81 -11.09
N GLY A 130 0.14 -1.03 -11.61
CA GLY A 130 -1.26 -1.07 -11.19
C GLY A 130 -2.23 -1.26 -12.35
N TRP A 131 -3.52 -1.26 -12.04
CA TRP A 131 -4.54 -1.04 -13.05
C TRP A 131 -4.72 0.46 -13.26
N LYS A 132 -5.06 0.86 -14.48
CA LYS A 132 -5.62 2.17 -14.76
C LYS A 132 -6.81 2.06 -15.70
N GLN A 133 -7.74 2.97 -15.52
CA GLN A 133 -8.85 3.16 -16.43
C GLN A 133 -8.37 3.49 -17.84
N ASP A 134 -8.90 2.77 -18.82
CA ASP A 134 -8.76 3.11 -20.23
C ASP A 134 -9.95 3.98 -20.66
N ASN A 135 -9.74 5.29 -20.66
CA ASN A 135 -10.77 6.27 -21.05
C ASN A 135 -11.17 6.15 -22.54
N SER A 136 -10.44 5.36 -23.35
CA SER A 136 -10.82 5.09 -24.74
C SER A 136 -11.83 3.94 -24.89
N LYS A 137 -12.14 3.21 -23.80
CA LYS A 137 -13.07 2.08 -23.80
C LYS A 137 -14.19 2.30 -22.78
N THR A 138 -15.42 1.98 -23.17
CA THR A 138 -16.61 2.06 -22.30
C THR A 138 -16.50 1.12 -21.09
N ILE A 139 -15.77 0.01 -21.23
CA ILE A 139 -15.42 -0.92 -20.16
C ILE A 139 -14.00 -1.40 -20.48
N GLY A 140 -13.00 -0.94 -19.74
CA GLY A 140 -11.62 -1.33 -19.99
C GLY A 140 -10.69 -0.86 -18.89
N MET A 141 -9.99 -1.81 -18.28
CA MET A 141 -8.81 -1.53 -17.46
C MET A 141 -7.59 -1.97 -18.26
N VAL A 142 -6.54 -1.15 -18.22
CA VAL A 142 -5.24 -1.45 -18.82
C VAL A 142 -4.18 -1.41 -17.74
N GLU A 143 -3.02 -1.98 -18.04
CA GLU A 143 -1.87 -1.92 -17.16
C GLU A 143 -1.36 -0.47 -17.04
N ASP A 144 -1.26 0.00 -15.80
CA ASP A 144 -0.46 1.15 -15.41
C ASP A 144 0.96 0.69 -15.11
N LYS A 145 1.86 0.91 -16.07
CA LYS A 145 3.28 0.52 -15.95
C LYS A 145 4.05 1.36 -14.92
N GLU A 146 3.44 2.40 -14.36
CA GLU A 146 4.08 3.21 -13.32
C GLU A 146 4.07 2.48 -11.97
N GLU A 147 5.26 2.27 -11.41
CA GLU A 147 5.42 1.68 -10.08
C GLU A 147 4.97 2.66 -8.98
N LYS A 148 3.92 2.30 -8.27
CA LYS A 148 3.38 3.03 -7.12
C LYS A 148 3.07 2.06 -5.99
N TRP A 149 2.82 2.57 -4.80
CA TRP A 149 2.20 1.78 -3.75
C TRP A 149 0.77 1.41 -4.17
N ARG A 150 0.52 0.11 -4.33
CA ARG A 150 -0.75 -0.50 -4.72
C ARG A 150 -1.21 -1.50 -3.67
N ILE A 151 -2.53 -1.71 -3.61
CA ILE A 151 -3.14 -2.72 -2.78
C ILE A 151 -2.91 -4.09 -3.42
N GLN A 152 -2.17 -4.93 -2.73
CA GLN A 152 -1.92 -6.32 -3.11
C GLN A 152 -3.01 -7.25 -2.58
N GLU A 153 -3.43 -7.06 -1.33
CA GLU A 153 -4.44 -7.87 -0.65
C GLU A 153 -5.25 -7.01 0.32
N ILE A 154 -6.50 -7.42 0.58
CA ILE A 154 -7.38 -6.86 1.60
C ILE A 154 -7.91 -7.99 2.46
N HIS A 155 -7.80 -7.86 3.79
CA HIS A 155 -8.38 -8.80 4.76
C HIS A 155 -9.32 -8.10 5.72
N GLU A 156 -10.47 -8.72 5.99
CA GLU A 156 -11.28 -8.44 7.18
C GLU A 156 -10.78 -9.35 8.30
N ILE A 157 -10.31 -8.76 9.39
CA ILE A 157 -9.81 -9.50 10.56
C ILE A 157 -10.56 -9.04 11.80
N ALA A 158 -10.71 -9.94 12.78
CA ALA A 158 -11.29 -9.57 14.06
C ALA A 158 -10.41 -8.53 14.78
N ALA A 159 -11.03 -7.52 15.38
CA ALA A 159 -10.39 -6.58 16.28
C ALA A 159 -9.96 -7.35 17.55
N ASN A 160 -8.70 -7.19 17.95
CA ASN A 160 -8.15 -7.75 19.19
C ASN A 160 -8.49 -6.89 20.39
#